data_AF-A0A7V5EAH4-F1
#
_entry.id   AF-A0A7V5EAH4-F1
#
_cell.length_a   1.000
_cell.length_b   1.000
_cell.length_c   1.000
_cell.angle_alpha   90.00
_cell.angle_beta   90.00
_cell.angle_gamma   90.00
#
_symmetry.space_group_name_H-M   'P 1'
#
loop_
_entity.id
_entity.type
_entity.pdbx_description
1 polymer ?
#
loop_
_entity_poly.entity_id
_entity_poly.type
_entity_poly.pdbx_seq_one_letter_code
_entity_poly.pdbx_strand_id
1 'polypeptide(L)'
;MAYDKTVIFQNIGKAIKKCNVISTDGGFKSVLDSIMEELTALYNDSPEEREILYRFSSANRNDLQALDAMVSRTIAVVSSYLASVVRKDLKAIGTTAKDVLEVLAETMEDAGDSVKRNTIELDGPDSDSENEGNGVLEVKEVYQTALDDNHFEVVCVDATVEGSEQWDVRSSRLGDLGMAVTGNEFVSERAGVALLITAQDETTETGDENDQLSLWEFDGAEKGENTDPDGKLYVTLSDNGGTRTVSCYKDAAKTQLVCRGSRTGNGTVQLLEQNNSGLTGSVVLTYTSDDDTIVLKLPFPFAVGDRFTFSTSITDKGLFQTFFVENYGVALPSAESGSETVPESWAT
;
A
#
# COMPACT_ATOMS: atom_id res chain seq x y z
N MET A 1 -24.57 -13.58 22.64
CA MET A 1 -24.83 -13.35 24.08
C MET A 1 -25.38 -11.93 24.23
N ALA A 2 -26.38 -11.65 25.08
CA ALA A 2 -26.88 -10.27 25.22
C ALA A 2 -25.93 -9.47 26.14
N TYR A 3 -25.27 -8.44 25.60
CA TYR A 3 -24.43 -7.49 26.33
C TYR A 3 -25.09 -6.10 26.28
N ASP A 4 -24.81 -5.23 27.26
CA ASP A 4 -25.39 -3.88 27.27
C ASP A 4 -24.50 -2.89 26.50
N LYS A 5 -24.69 -2.84 25.17
CA LYS A 5 -23.96 -1.92 24.30
C LYS A 5 -24.09 -0.46 24.71
N THR A 6 -25.24 -0.06 25.25
CA THR A 6 -25.49 1.34 25.64
C THR A 6 -24.59 1.71 26.80
N VAL A 7 -24.55 0.88 27.85
CA VAL A 7 -23.70 1.13 29.02
C VAL A 7 -22.22 1.12 28.64
N ILE A 8 -21.79 0.17 27.80
CA ILE A 8 -20.38 0.04 27.41
C ILE A 8 -19.94 1.24 26.56
N PHE A 9 -20.61 1.48 25.43
CA PHE A 9 -20.16 2.48 24.47
C PHE A 9 -20.44 3.92 24.89
N GLN A 10 -21.46 4.23 25.72
CA GLN A 10 -21.62 5.59 26.25
C GLN A 10 -20.51 5.98 27.23
N ASN A 11 -20.01 5.03 28.02
CA ASN A 11 -18.93 5.30 28.96
C ASN A 11 -17.59 5.46 28.23
N ILE A 12 -17.32 4.60 27.25
CA ILE A 12 -16.13 4.71 26.41
C ILE A 12 -16.21 5.97 25.55
N GLY A 13 -17.36 6.28 24.94
CA GLY A 13 -17.57 7.46 24.11
C GLY A 13 -17.26 8.77 24.82
N LYS A 14 -17.62 8.91 26.12
CA LYS A 14 -17.22 10.07 26.93
C LYS A 14 -15.70 10.20 27.08
N ALA A 15 -14.98 9.08 27.19
CA ALA A 15 -13.54 9.08 27.26
C ALA A 15 -12.92 9.45 25.90
N ILE A 16 -13.45 8.90 24.80
CA ILE A 16 -13.05 9.25 23.43
C ILE A 16 -13.26 10.74 23.18
N LYS A 17 -14.45 11.29 23.50
CA LYS A 17 -14.73 12.73 23.40
C LYS A 17 -13.70 13.57 24.12
N LYS A 18 -13.30 13.17 25.33
CA LYS A 18 -12.27 13.86 26.11
C LYS A 18 -10.90 13.78 25.42
N CYS A 19 -10.51 12.62 24.88
CA CYS A 19 -9.29 12.50 24.10
C CYS A 19 -9.35 13.42 22.87
N ASN A 20 -10.46 13.40 22.14
CA ASN A 20 -10.63 14.19 20.92
C ASN A 20 -10.48 15.69 21.18
N VAL A 21 -11.15 16.24 22.19
CA VAL A 21 -11.01 17.66 22.59
C VAL A 21 -9.54 18.05 22.85
N ILE A 22 -8.71 17.11 23.29
CA ILE A 22 -7.29 17.35 23.54
C ILE A 22 -6.46 17.22 22.25
N SER A 23 -6.68 16.15 21.47
CA SER A 23 -5.73 15.68 20.46
C SER A 23 -6.16 15.80 19.00
N THR A 24 -7.43 16.06 18.68
CA THR A 24 -7.85 16.21 17.28
C THR A 24 -7.40 17.54 16.69
N ASP A 25 -7.49 17.65 15.36
CA ASP A 25 -7.38 18.93 14.66
C ASP A 25 -8.39 19.92 15.23
N GLY A 26 -7.91 21.13 15.56
CA GLY A 26 -8.69 22.14 16.28
C GLY A 26 -8.87 21.88 17.79
N GLY A 27 -8.33 20.79 18.33
CA GLY A 27 -8.25 20.51 19.76
C GLY A 27 -7.19 21.36 20.47
N PHE A 28 -7.05 21.18 21.79
CA PHE A 28 -6.15 22.02 22.60
C PHE A 28 -4.68 21.98 22.13
N LYS A 29 -4.18 20.83 21.67
CA LYS A 29 -2.82 20.74 21.13
C LYS A 29 -2.64 21.60 19.87
N SER A 30 -3.54 21.45 18.90
CA SER A 30 -3.51 22.22 17.65
C SER A 30 -3.57 23.73 17.91
N VAL A 31 -4.37 24.18 18.89
CA VAL A 31 -4.41 25.58 19.31
C VAL A 31 -3.08 26.06 19.92
N LEU A 32 -2.44 25.25 20.77
CA LEU A 32 -1.15 25.59 21.36
C LEU A 32 -0.05 25.69 20.30
N ASP A 33 -0.01 24.75 19.36
CA ASP A 33 0.95 24.77 18.25
C ASP A 33 0.76 26.00 17.36
N SER A 34 -0.49 26.35 17.01
CA SER A 34 -0.81 27.57 16.26
C SER A 34 -0.34 28.84 16.98
N ILE A 35 -0.53 28.93 18.30
CA ILE A 35 -0.03 30.07 19.10
C ILE A 35 1.50 30.14 19.04
N MET A 36 2.19 29.01 19.07
CA MET A 36 3.66 28.98 18.99
C MET A 36 4.19 29.38 17.62
N GLU A 37 3.49 29.02 16.54
CA GLU A 37 3.83 29.48 15.19
C GLU A 37 3.70 31.01 15.08
N GLU A 38 2.62 31.58 15.60
CA GLU A 38 2.42 33.04 15.66
C GLU A 38 3.51 33.74 16.49
N LEU A 39 3.84 33.21 17.67
CA LEU A 39 4.92 33.75 18.51
C LEU A 39 6.28 33.66 17.83
N THR A 40 6.55 32.58 17.10
CA THR A 40 7.78 32.40 16.33
C THR A 40 7.89 33.44 15.22
N ALA A 41 6.79 33.74 14.53
CA ALA A 41 6.76 34.77 13.51
C ALA A 41 7.01 36.18 14.09
N LEU A 42 6.58 36.43 15.35
CA LEU A 42 6.70 37.74 15.99
C LEU A 42 8.07 37.99 16.65
N TYR A 43 8.70 36.96 17.24
CA TYR A 43 9.87 37.13 18.13
C TYR A 43 11.17 36.53 17.57
N ASN A 44 11.40 36.60 16.26
CA ASN A 44 12.60 36.01 15.63
C ASN A 44 13.61 37.02 15.05
N ASP A 45 13.31 38.32 15.14
CA ASP A 45 14.07 39.35 14.43
C ASP A 45 15.39 39.72 15.12
N SER A 46 15.46 39.57 16.46
CA SER A 46 16.64 39.90 17.25
C SER A 46 17.11 38.77 18.19
N PRO A 47 18.39 38.79 18.63
CA PRO A 47 18.88 37.83 19.63
C PRO A 47 18.09 37.83 20.94
N GLU A 48 17.66 39.00 21.43
CA GLU A 48 16.89 39.15 22.65
C GLU A 48 15.48 38.56 22.53
N GLU A 49 14.81 38.79 21.40
CA GLU A 49 13.50 38.18 21.12
C GLU A 49 13.60 36.66 20.98
N ARG A 50 14.68 36.16 20.37
CA ARG A 50 14.93 34.71 20.31
C ARG A 50 15.11 34.10 21.70
N GLU A 51 15.71 34.82 22.65
CA GLU A 51 15.78 34.36 24.04
C GLU A 51 14.38 34.20 24.66
N ILE A 52 13.48 35.15 24.39
CA ILE A 52 12.08 35.09 24.82
C ILE A 52 11.37 33.91 24.14
N LEU A 53 11.56 33.74 22.84
CA LEU A 53 11.00 32.64 22.07
C LEU A 53 11.44 31.27 22.61
N TYR A 54 12.70 31.11 23.02
CA TYR A 54 13.17 29.88 23.64
C TYR A 54 12.43 29.54 24.94
N ARG A 55 12.10 30.56 25.75
CA ARG A 55 11.32 30.36 26.98
C ARG A 55 9.89 29.94 26.68
N PHE A 56 9.23 30.60 25.71
CA PHE A 56 7.88 30.20 25.26
C PHE A 56 7.88 28.80 24.66
N SER A 57 8.85 28.47 23.80
CA SER A 57 9.00 27.13 23.24
C SER A 57 9.21 26.06 24.31
N SER A 58 9.96 26.36 25.38
CA SER A 58 10.10 25.44 26.51
C SER A 58 8.80 25.27 27.29
N ALA A 59 8.03 26.34 27.50
CA ALA A 59 6.74 26.27 28.18
C ALA A 59 5.73 25.47 27.35
N ASN A 60 5.63 25.75 26.04
CA ASN A 60 4.75 25.02 25.13
C ASN A 60 5.04 23.52 25.10
N ARG A 61 6.33 23.14 25.05
CA ARG A 61 6.71 21.72 25.12
C ARG A 61 6.25 21.05 26.42
N ASN A 62 6.31 21.74 27.55
CA ASN A 62 5.82 21.20 28.82
C ASN A 62 4.28 21.06 28.81
N ASP A 63 3.57 22.03 28.24
CA ASP A 63 2.11 21.99 28.14
C ASP A 63 1.63 20.87 27.22
N LEU A 64 2.28 20.68 26.06
CA LEU A 64 2.03 19.56 25.16
C LEU A 64 2.26 18.20 25.87
N GLN A 65 3.36 18.05 26.62
CA GLN A 65 3.62 16.86 27.43
C GLN A 65 2.54 16.62 28.50
N ALA A 66 2.01 17.68 29.11
CA ALA A 66 0.93 17.56 30.09
C ALA A 66 -0.39 17.10 29.44
N LEU A 67 -0.68 17.57 28.22
CA LEU A 67 -1.81 17.14 27.41
C LEU A 67 -1.66 15.66 26.98
N ASP A 68 -0.47 15.25 26.54
CA ASP A 68 -0.15 13.84 26.26
C ASP A 68 -0.42 12.96 27.47
N ALA A 69 0.10 13.35 28.63
CA ALA A 69 -0.11 12.60 29.86
C ALA A 69 -1.61 12.53 30.25
N MET A 70 -2.42 13.54 29.90
CA MET A 70 -3.86 13.53 30.12
C MET A 70 -4.60 12.56 29.20
N VAL A 71 -4.19 12.47 27.93
CA VAL A 71 -4.69 11.48 26.97
C VAL A 71 -4.31 10.07 27.43
N SER A 72 -3.04 9.82 27.75
CA SER A 72 -2.59 8.51 28.25
C SER A 72 -3.32 8.06 29.51
N ARG A 73 -3.57 8.98 30.47
CA ARG A 73 -4.39 8.67 31.65
C ARG A 73 -5.83 8.31 31.29
N THR A 74 -6.40 8.97 30.29
CA THR A 74 -7.78 8.69 29.84
C THR A 74 -7.86 7.33 29.17
N ILE A 75 -6.89 6.99 28.29
CA ILE A 75 -6.76 5.65 27.69
C ILE A 75 -6.58 4.59 28.77
N ALA A 76 -5.74 4.82 29.78
CA ALA A 76 -5.55 3.88 30.89
C ALA A 76 -6.84 3.62 31.69
N VAL A 77 -7.69 4.64 31.87
CA VAL A 77 -9.02 4.48 32.49
C VAL A 77 -9.92 3.62 31.62
N VAL A 78 -9.92 3.82 30.29
CA VAL A 78 -10.67 2.97 29.36
C VAL A 78 -10.16 1.52 29.42
N SER A 79 -8.84 1.31 29.41
CA SER A 79 -8.23 -0.01 29.55
C SER A 79 -8.66 -0.70 30.84
N SER A 80 -8.68 0.03 31.96
CA SER A 80 -9.17 -0.50 33.24
C SER A 80 -10.67 -0.82 33.19
N TYR A 81 -11.49 0.00 32.53
CA TYR A 81 -12.92 -0.23 32.38
C TYR A 81 -13.20 -1.49 31.56
N LEU A 82 -12.48 -1.66 30.44
CA LEU A 82 -12.52 -2.85 29.58
C LEU A 82 -12.13 -4.11 30.38
N ALA A 83 -10.94 -4.10 30.99
CA ALA A 83 -10.40 -5.26 31.71
C ALA A 83 -11.16 -5.63 33.00
N SER A 84 -12.05 -4.77 33.50
CA SER A 84 -12.82 -5.01 34.72
C SER A 84 -14.32 -5.16 34.47
N VAL A 85 -15.00 -4.07 34.13
CA VAL A 85 -16.47 -4.00 34.02
C VAL A 85 -16.92 -4.74 32.77
N VAL A 86 -16.35 -4.42 31.60
CA VAL A 86 -16.75 -5.03 30.31
C VAL A 86 -16.39 -6.50 30.29
N ARG A 87 -15.18 -6.87 30.75
CA ARG A 87 -14.78 -8.28 30.90
C ARG A 87 -15.80 -9.10 31.69
N LYS A 88 -16.28 -8.55 32.82
CA LYS A 88 -17.25 -9.24 33.68
C LYS A 88 -18.61 -9.40 32.99
N ASP A 89 -19.04 -8.39 32.24
CA ASP A 89 -20.30 -8.41 31.50
C ASP A 89 -20.26 -9.48 30.38
N LEU A 90 -19.17 -9.49 29.60
CA LEU A 90 -18.97 -10.43 28.49
C LEU A 90 -18.54 -11.84 28.94
N LYS A 91 -18.16 -12.01 30.20
CA LYS A 91 -17.51 -13.22 30.73
C LYS A 91 -16.24 -13.61 29.93
N ALA A 92 -15.52 -12.61 29.44
CA ALA A 92 -14.28 -12.82 28.68
C ALA A 92 -13.19 -13.44 29.56
N ILE A 93 -12.42 -14.39 29.01
CA ILE A 93 -11.38 -15.15 29.74
C ILE A 93 -10.07 -14.33 29.84
N GLY A 94 -9.80 -13.47 28.85
CA GLY A 94 -8.62 -12.63 28.81
C GLY A 94 -8.57 -11.55 29.89
N THR A 95 -7.38 -11.01 30.15
CA THR A 95 -7.17 -10.02 31.23
C THR A 95 -6.72 -8.66 30.71
N THR A 96 -6.29 -8.59 29.46
CA THR A 96 -5.91 -7.33 28.84
C THR A 96 -7.12 -6.64 28.21
N ALA A 97 -7.02 -5.33 27.97
CA ALA A 97 -8.05 -4.60 27.24
C ALA A 97 -8.22 -5.15 25.82
N LYS A 98 -7.12 -5.59 25.19
CA LYS A 98 -7.12 -6.20 23.85
C LYS A 98 -7.95 -7.48 23.83
N ASP A 99 -7.66 -8.42 24.73
CA ASP A 99 -8.37 -9.71 24.79
C ASP A 99 -9.89 -9.49 25.01
N VAL A 100 -10.25 -8.49 25.81
CA VAL A 100 -11.67 -8.16 26.06
C VAL A 100 -12.32 -7.53 24.83
N LEU A 101 -11.59 -6.72 24.07
CA LEU A 101 -12.07 -6.14 22.81
C LEU A 101 -12.26 -7.19 21.73
N GLU A 102 -11.39 -8.20 21.64
CA GLU A 102 -11.56 -9.33 20.72
C GLU A 102 -12.87 -10.08 21.02
N VAL A 103 -13.14 -10.40 22.31
CA VAL A 103 -14.42 -11.01 22.72
C VAL A 103 -15.61 -10.07 22.50
N LEU A 104 -15.44 -8.76 22.70
CA LEU A 104 -16.49 -7.78 22.41
C LEU A 104 -16.82 -7.76 20.92
N ALA A 105 -15.81 -7.79 20.04
CA ALA A 105 -15.99 -7.81 18.59
C ALA A 105 -16.79 -9.05 18.16
N GLU A 106 -16.43 -10.24 18.63
CA GLU A 106 -17.20 -11.47 18.39
C GLU A 106 -18.64 -11.35 18.90
N THR A 107 -18.82 -10.80 20.11
CA THR A 107 -20.16 -10.63 20.71
C THR A 107 -21.02 -9.62 19.94
N MET A 108 -20.40 -8.56 19.40
CA MET A 108 -21.04 -7.58 18.54
C MET A 108 -21.50 -8.22 17.22
N GLU A 109 -20.63 -9.02 16.59
CA GLU A 109 -20.95 -9.72 15.34
C GLU A 109 -22.13 -10.68 15.54
N ASP A 110 -22.12 -11.49 16.61
CA ASP A 110 -23.23 -12.36 17.02
C ASP A 110 -24.56 -11.59 17.22
N ALA A 111 -24.47 -10.34 17.67
CA ALA A 111 -25.62 -9.48 17.92
C ALA A 111 -26.06 -8.68 16.68
N GLY A 112 -25.27 -8.68 15.60
CA GLY A 112 -25.48 -7.80 14.44
C GLY A 112 -25.25 -6.31 14.78
N ASP A 113 -24.40 -6.03 15.78
CA ASP A 113 -24.04 -4.67 16.17
C ASP A 113 -22.79 -4.18 15.43
N SER A 114 -22.71 -2.87 15.21
CA SER A 114 -21.60 -2.25 14.49
C SER A 114 -21.31 -0.82 14.96
N VAL A 115 -20.04 -0.42 14.87
CA VAL A 115 -19.63 1.00 14.95
C VAL A 115 -19.51 1.60 13.55
N LYS A 116 -19.37 2.94 13.45
CA LYS A 116 -19.04 3.57 12.18
C LYS A 116 -17.65 3.10 11.72
N ARG A 117 -17.54 2.64 10.48
CA ARG A 117 -16.26 2.22 9.87
C ARG A 117 -15.40 3.43 9.48
N ASN A 118 -14.10 3.20 9.34
CA ASN A 118 -13.21 4.12 8.66
C ASN A 118 -13.38 4.00 7.13
N THR A 119 -13.38 5.13 6.44
CA THR A 119 -13.17 5.16 4.97
C THR A 119 -11.67 5.22 4.74
N ILE A 120 -11.11 4.12 4.23
CA ILE A 120 -9.68 3.98 3.99
C ILE A 120 -9.44 4.07 2.49
N GLU A 121 -8.56 4.98 2.10
CA GLU A 121 -8.09 5.15 0.74
C GLU A 121 -6.70 4.53 0.61
N LEU A 122 -6.44 3.99 -0.58
CA LEU A 122 -5.16 3.41 -0.97
C LEU A 122 -4.58 4.30 -2.08
N ASP A 123 -3.32 4.68 -1.93
CA ASP A 123 -2.52 5.30 -2.98
C ASP A 123 -1.39 4.36 -3.39
N GLY A 124 -1.21 4.15 -4.69
CA GLY A 124 -0.41 3.06 -5.26
C GLY A 124 -1.18 1.72 -5.39
N PRO A 125 -0.48 0.57 -5.53
CA PRO A 125 0.97 0.42 -5.42
C PRO A 125 1.75 0.86 -6.66
N ASP A 126 2.90 1.47 -6.42
CA ASP A 126 3.84 1.93 -7.44
C ASP A 126 5.12 1.10 -7.40
N SER A 127 5.63 0.72 -8.56
CA SER A 127 6.95 0.12 -8.74
C SER A 127 8.02 1.20 -8.84
N ASP A 128 9.18 0.96 -8.25
CA ASP A 128 10.35 1.82 -8.50
C ASP A 128 10.78 1.72 -9.97
N SER A 129 11.13 2.86 -10.56
CA SER A 129 11.63 2.94 -11.93
C SER A 129 12.97 2.23 -12.14
N GLU A 130 13.72 1.99 -11.05
CA GLU A 130 14.99 1.28 -11.07
C GLU A 130 14.82 -0.24 -10.93
N ASN A 131 13.61 -0.76 -10.76
CA ASN A 131 13.38 -2.20 -10.65
C ASN A 131 13.90 -2.93 -11.90
N GLU A 132 14.63 -4.02 -11.70
CA GLU A 132 15.04 -4.91 -12.80
C GLU A 132 13.86 -5.77 -13.24
N GLY A 133 13.08 -6.29 -12.29
CA GLY A 133 11.88 -7.05 -12.58
C GLY A 133 10.74 -6.19 -13.10
N ASN A 134 9.72 -6.84 -13.67
CA ASN A 134 8.53 -6.16 -14.17
C ASN A 134 7.21 -6.82 -13.76
N GLY A 135 7.27 -7.64 -12.71
CA GLY A 135 6.09 -8.10 -12.00
C GLY A 135 5.38 -6.96 -11.27
N VAL A 136 4.29 -7.30 -10.61
CA VAL A 136 3.35 -6.35 -10.01
C VAL A 136 3.09 -6.67 -8.55
N LEU A 137 2.83 -5.63 -7.75
CA LEU A 137 2.25 -5.77 -6.43
C LEU A 137 0.75 -5.44 -6.52
N GLU A 138 -0.09 -6.27 -5.92
CA GLU A 138 -1.52 -6.02 -5.74
C GLU A 138 -1.81 -5.95 -4.23
N VAL A 139 -2.44 -4.86 -3.78
CA VAL A 139 -2.99 -4.80 -2.42
C VAL A 139 -4.37 -5.45 -2.44
N LYS A 140 -4.46 -6.69 -1.96
CA LYS A 140 -5.66 -7.54 -2.03
C LYS A 140 -6.78 -7.01 -1.14
N GLU A 141 -6.41 -6.57 0.06
CA GLU A 141 -7.37 -6.13 1.06
C GLU A 141 -6.75 -5.10 1.99
N VAL A 142 -7.56 -4.11 2.37
CA VAL A 142 -7.23 -3.15 3.42
C VAL A 142 -8.27 -3.29 4.53
N TYR A 143 -7.79 -3.72 5.69
CA TYR A 143 -8.63 -3.99 6.85
C TYR A 143 -8.91 -2.73 7.66
N GLN A 144 -9.94 -2.79 8.49
CA GLN A 144 -10.28 -1.71 9.41
C GLN A 144 -9.25 -1.49 10.52
N THR A 145 -8.20 -2.32 10.61
CA THR A 145 -7.02 -2.09 11.45
C THR A 145 -5.96 -1.20 10.79
N ALA A 146 -6.14 -0.83 9.51
CA ALA A 146 -5.24 0.10 8.85
C ALA A 146 -5.24 1.46 9.56
N LEU A 147 -4.05 2.05 9.62
CA LEU A 147 -3.80 3.33 10.29
C LEU A 147 -3.59 4.44 9.26
N ASP A 148 -3.90 5.66 9.70
CA ASP A 148 -3.74 6.87 8.90
C ASP A 148 -2.26 7.15 8.57
N ASP A 149 -2.00 7.77 7.43
CA ASP A 149 -0.69 8.17 6.91
C ASP A 149 0.38 7.08 7.03
N ASN A 150 0.00 5.84 6.74
CA ASN A 150 0.92 4.71 6.81
C ASN A 150 1.51 4.43 5.42
N HIS A 151 2.82 4.62 5.31
CA HIS A 151 3.56 4.34 4.08
C HIS A 151 4.20 2.98 4.17
N PHE A 152 4.07 2.20 3.10
CA PHE A 152 4.61 0.86 2.99
C PHE A 152 5.71 0.81 1.95
N GLU A 153 6.79 0.13 2.30
CA GLU A 153 7.92 -0.15 1.44
C GLU A 153 8.13 -1.67 1.41
N VAL A 154 8.13 -2.23 0.20
CA VAL A 154 8.27 -3.67 -0.02
C VAL A 154 9.49 -3.88 -0.91
N VAL A 155 10.57 -4.42 -0.36
CA VAL A 155 11.87 -4.51 -1.04
C VAL A 155 12.29 -5.97 -1.20
N CYS A 156 12.65 -6.38 -2.42
CA CYS A 156 13.21 -7.70 -2.69
C CYS A 156 14.59 -7.80 -2.01
N VAL A 157 14.75 -8.79 -1.13
CA VAL A 157 16.00 -9.05 -0.41
C VAL A 157 16.65 -10.37 -0.79
N ASP A 158 15.90 -11.26 -1.45
CA ASP A 158 16.39 -12.52 -1.99
C ASP A 158 15.71 -12.85 -3.32
N ALA A 159 16.48 -12.85 -4.40
CA ALA A 159 16.06 -13.20 -5.76
C ALA A 159 16.69 -14.52 -6.25
N THR A 160 17.08 -15.41 -5.34
CA THR A 160 17.80 -16.65 -5.71
C THR A 160 16.93 -17.63 -6.50
N VAL A 161 15.61 -17.59 -6.32
CA VAL A 161 14.64 -18.47 -7.01
C VAL A 161 13.56 -17.62 -7.66
N GLU A 162 13.52 -17.63 -8.98
CA GLU A 162 12.52 -16.93 -9.79
C GLU A 162 11.10 -17.39 -9.43
N GLY A 163 10.20 -16.42 -9.20
CA GLY A 163 8.82 -16.68 -8.78
C GLY A 163 8.68 -17.11 -7.32
N SER A 164 9.75 -17.04 -6.53
CA SER A 164 9.75 -17.30 -5.09
C SER A 164 10.69 -16.34 -4.35
N GLU A 165 10.85 -15.12 -4.89
CA GLU A 165 11.65 -14.07 -4.30
C GLU A 165 11.08 -13.67 -2.93
N GLN A 166 11.95 -13.28 -2.00
CA GLN A 166 11.57 -12.84 -0.67
C GLN A 166 11.65 -11.33 -0.55
N TRP A 167 10.64 -10.75 0.09
CA TRP A 167 10.44 -9.31 0.16
C TRP A 167 10.30 -8.83 1.60
N ASP A 168 11.16 -7.91 2.03
CA ASP A 168 11.05 -7.24 3.32
C ASP A 168 9.94 -6.20 3.25
N VAL A 169 8.93 -6.34 4.10
CA VAL A 169 7.76 -5.45 4.14
C VAL A 169 7.87 -4.54 5.35
N ARG A 170 7.93 -3.24 5.11
CA ARG A 170 8.06 -2.22 6.16
C ARG A 170 6.91 -1.23 6.12
N SER A 171 6.57 -0.72 7.30
CA SER A 171 5.61 0.37 7.51
C SER A 171 6.31 1.53 8.19
N SER A 172 6.04 2.76 7.75
CA SER A 172 6.57 3.99 8.37
C SER A 172 6.20 4.10 9.86
N ARG A 173 5.05 3.54 10.26
CA ARG A 173 4.54 3.60 11.63
C ARG A 173 4.95 2.40 12.50
N LEU A 174 4.95 1.19 11.92
CA LEU A 174 5.14 -0.06 12.67
C LEU A 174 6.54 -0.66 12.52
N GLY A 175 7.37 -0.09 11.63
CA GLY A 175 8.67 -0.64 11.27
C GLY A 175 8.53 -1.91 10.46
N ASP A 176 9.34 -2.92 10.80
CA ASP A 176 9.33 -4.23 10.16
C ASP A 176 7.99 -4.97 10.39
N LEU A 177 7.39 -5.46 9.31
CA LEU A 177 6.17 -6.25 9.29
C LEU A 177 6.42 -7.73 8.95
N GLY A 178 7.61 -8.08 8.45
CA GLY A 178 7.99 -9.43 8.09
C GLY A 178 8.28 -9.61 6.59
N MET A 179 8.32 -10.88 6.18
CA MET A 179 8.72 -11.29 4.83
C MET A 179 7.52 -11.74 4.00
N ALA A 180 7.31 -11.11 2.84
CA ALA A 180 6.44 -11.63 1.79
C ALA A 180 7.23 -12.51 0.81
N VAL A 181 6.53 -13.37 0.06
CA VAL A 181 7.13 -14.24 -0.96
C VAL A 181 6.33 -14.11 -2.24
N THR A 182 6.98 -13.93 -3.38
CA THR A 182 6.31 -13.89 -4.69
C THR A 182 5.39 -15.11 -4.87
N GLY A 183 4.19 -14.87 -5.41
CA GLY A 183 3.16 -15.88 -5.60
C GLY A 183 2.37 -16.27 -4.34
N ASN A 184 2.73 -15.74 -3.16
CA ASN A 184 2.00 -15.97 -1.92
C ASN A 184 1.41 -14.68 -1.37
N GLU A 185 0.20 -14.77 -0.81
CA GLU A 185 -0.40 -13.64 -0.10
C GLU A 185 0.33 -13.40 1.22
N PHE A 186 0.75 -12.16 1.44
CA PHE A 186 1.26 -11.66 2.70
C PHE A 186 0.15 -10.90 3.43
N VAL A 187 -0.10 -11.26 4.68
CA VAL A 187 -1.12 -10.61 5.52
C VAL A 187 -0.45 -10.02 6.75
N SER A 188 -0.64 -8.72 6.97
CA SER A 188 -0.27 -8.05 8.22
C SER A 188 -1.52 -7.51 8.91
N GLU A 189 -2.11 -8.31 9.80
CA GLU A 189 -3.28 -7.91 10.60
C GLU A 189 -3.01 -6.62 11.40
N ARG A 190 -1.77 -6.50 11.92
CA ARG A 190 -1.32 -5.35 12.70
C ARG A 190 -1.28 -4.07 11.87
N ALA A 191 -0.89 -4.16 10.60
CA ALA A 191 -0.84 -3.02 9.70
C ALA A 191 -2.14 -2.82 8.91
N GLY A 192 -3.04 -3.81 8.95
CA GLY A 192 -4.32 -3.81 8.27
C GLY A 192 -4.23 -3.93 6.76
N VAL A 193 -3.27 -4.70 6.25
CA VAL A 193 -3.10 -4.89 4.80
C VAL A 193 -2.83 -6.35 4.45
N ALA A 194 -3.35 -6.78 3.29
CA ALA A 194 -2.97 -7.99 2.60
C ALA A 194 -2.46 -7.64 1.19
N LEU A 195 -1.35 -8.24 0.77
CA LEU A 195 -0.74 -7.99 -0.53
C LEU A 195 -0.26 -9.26 -1.21
N LEU A 196 -0.18 -9.23 -2.53
CA LEU A 196 0.34 -10.31 -3.36
C LEU A 196 1.32 -9.71 -4.38
N ILE A 197 2.49 -10.32 -4.50
CA ILE A 197 3.48 -9.97 -5.51
C ILE A 197 3.47 -11.07 -6.56
N THR A 198 3.29 -10.67 -7.82
CA THR A 198 3.19 -11.59 -8.96
C THR A 198 4.31 -11.27 -9.94
N ALA A 199 5.23 -12.22 -10.16
CA ALA A 199 6.20 -12.12 -11.23
C ALA A 199 5.51 -12.17 -12.59
N GLN A 200 6.05 -11.45 -13.57
CA GLN A 200 5.65 -11.65 -14.95
C GLN A 200 6.42 -12.87 -15.48
N ASP A 201 5.71 -13.94 -15.81
CA ASP A 201 6.27 -15.22 -16.25
C ASP A 201 6.21 -15.39 -17.78
N GLU A 202 5.37 -14.62 -18.47
CA GLU A 202 5.18 -14.72 -19.91
C GLU A 202 5.40 -13.38 -20.64
N THR A 203 5.76 -13.48 -21.92
CA THR A 203 5.77 -12.32 -22.82
C THR A 203 4.32 -11.94 -23.15
N THR A 204 3.92 -10.71 -22.84
CA THR A 204 2.60 -10.20 -23.21
C THR A 204 2.69 -9.37 -24.49
N GLU A 205 1.73 -9.53 -25.39
CA GLU A 205 1.63 -8.79 -26.65
C GLU A 205 0.40 -7.88 -26.66
N THR A 206 0.55 -6.68 -27.22
CA THR A 206 -0.53 -5.74 -27.49
C THR A 206 -0.35 -5.14 -28.89
N GLY A 207 -1.42 -4.67 -29.51
CA GLY A 207 -1.35 -4.03 -30.83
C GLY A 207 -1.19 -5.01 -32.01
N ASP A 208 -1.44 -6.31 -31.82
CA ASP A 208 -1.61 -7.27 -32.92
C ASP A 208 -3.11 -7.62 -33.07
N GLU A 209 -3.89 -6.73 -33.69
CA GLU A 209 -5.35 -6.92 -33.84
C GLU A 209 -5.71 -8.16 -34.67
N ASN A 210 -4.74 -8.70 -35.44
CA ASN A 210 -4.93 -9.81 -36.36
C ASN A 210 -4.35 -11.13 -35.83
N ASP A 211 -3.77 -11.15 -34.61
CA ASP A 211 -3.15 -12.32 -33.97
C ASP A 211 -2.17 -13.04 -34.93
N GLN A 212 -1.31 -12.25 -35.59
CA GLN A 212 -0.39 -12.73 -36.63
C GLN A 212 0.91 -13.26 -36.05
N LEU A 213 1.29 -12.85 -34.83
CA LEU A 213 2.51 -13.23 -34.15
C LEU A 213 2.18 -13.99 -32.86
N SER A 214 2.92 -15.06 -32.57
CA SER A 214 2.68 -15.88 -31.37
C SER A 214 3.94 -16.66 -31.00
N LEU A 215 3.94 -17.25 -29.80
CA LEU A 215 5.03 -18.10 -29.30
C LEU A 215 6.38 -17.38 -29.38
N TRP A 216 6.43 -16.19 -28.80
CA TRP A 216 7.66 -15.42 -28.67
C TRP A 216 8.64 -16.13 -27.74
N GLU A 217 9.86 -16.31 -28.21
CA GLU A 217 10.98 -16.82 -27.41
C GLU A 217 12.16 -15.87 -27.62
N PHE A 218 12.72 -15.32 -26.54
CA PHE A 218 13.88 -14.43 -26.61
C PHE A 218 15.02 -14.98 -25.75
N ASP A 219 16.24 -14.71 -26.19
CA ASP A 219 17.47 -14.96 -25.44
C ASP A 219 18.34 -13.70 -25.45
N GLY A 220 19.01 -13.44 -24.32
CA GLY A 220 19.83 -12.25 -24.12
C GLY A 220 19.04 -10.95 -23.91
N ALA A 221 17.80 -11.00 -23.44
CA ALA A 221 17.04 -9.79 -23.10
C ALA A 221 17.61 -9.09 -21.87
N GLU A 222 17.85 -7.79 -21.97
CA GLU A 222 18.37 -6.92 -20.91
C GLU A 222 17.52 -5.64 -20.83
N LYS A 223 16.93 -5.39 -19.66
CA LYS A 223 16.01 -4.26 -19.43
C LYS A 223 16.73 -2.92 -19.62
N GLY A 224 16.15 -2.01 -20.40
CA GLY A 224 16.75 -0.70 -20.71
C GLY A 224 17.93 -0.71 -21.69
N GLU A 225 18.59 -1.85 -21.91
CA GLU A 225 19.73 -1.97 -22.82
C GLU A 225 19.28 -2.36 -24.23
N ASN A 226 18.57 -3.49 -24.38
CA ASN A 226 18.00 -3.93 -25.65
C ASN A 226 16.46 -3.99 -25.64
N THR A 227 15.85 -3.45 -24.59
CA THR A 227 14.43 -3.12 -24.46
C THR A 227 14.31 -1.67 -23.98
N ASP A 228 13.10 -1.12 -23.91
CA ASP A 228 12.93 0.18 -23.24
C ASP A 228 13.09 0.05 -21.70
N PRO A 229 13.11 1.16 -20.95
CA PRO A 229 13.23 1.09 -19.49
C PRO A 229 12.12 0.31 -18.77
N ASP A 230 10.98 0.06 -19.41
CA ASP A 230 9.88 -0.75 -18.86
C ASP A 230 9.98 -2.23 -19.29
N GLY A 231 11.02 -2.61 -20.05
CA GLY A 231 11.19 -3.95 -20.59
C GLY A 231 10.36 -4.24 -21.84
N LYS A 232 9.93 -3.21 -22.58
CA LYS A 232 9.13 -3.37 -23.81
C LYS A 232 9.99 -3.45 -25.06
N LEU A 233 9.48 -4.19 -26.03
CA LEU A 233 9.94 -4.20 -27.42
C LEU A 233 8.83 -3.71 -28.35
N TYR A 234 9.20 -2.88 -29.30
CA TYR A 234 8.29 -2.38 -30.33
C TYR A 234 8.54 -3.14 -31.62
N VAL A 235 7.51 -3.69 -32.23
CA VAL A 235 7.65 -4.61 -33.35
C VAL A 235 7.09 -3.98 -34.63
N THR A 236 7.68 -4.31 -35.76
CA THR A 236 7.09 -4.09 -37.09
C THR A 236 7.08 -5.41 -37.85
N LEU A 237 5.94 -5.72 -38.43
CA LEU A 237 5.75 -6.80 -39.39
C LEU A 237 5.50 -6.20 -40.77
N SER A 238 6.27 -6.64 -41.77
CA SER A 238 6.12 -6.16 -43.15
C SER A 238 6.27 -7.30 -44.16
N ASP A 239 5.52 -7.30 -45.26
CA ASP A 239 5.70 -8.20 -46.41
C ASP A 239 6.23 -7.47 -47.66
N ASN A 240 7.24 -8.06 -48.30
CA ASN A 240 7.69 -7.63 -49.63
C ASN A 240 7.82 -8.83 -50.56
N GLY A 241 6.83 -9.02 -51.42
CA GLY A 241 6.82 -10.11 -52.39
C GLY A 241 6.76 -11.50 -51.74
N GLY A 242 6.02 -11.65 -50.63
CA GLY A 242 5.89 -12.91 -49.89
C GLY A 242 7.01 -13.20 -48.90
N THR A 243 8.02 -12.31 -48.81
CA THR A 243 9.03 -12.33 -47.75
C THR A 243 8.57 -11.42 -46.62
N ARG A 244 8.19 -12.04 -45.50
CA ARG A 244 7.79 -11.32 -44.30
C ARG A 244 8.99 -11.09 -43.41
N THR A 245 9.10 -9.87 -42.92
CA THR A 245 10.16 -9.42 -42.03
C THR A 245 9.54 -8.99 -40.71
N VAL A 246 10.07 -9.51 -39.61
CA VAL A 246 9.80 -9.05 -38.25
C VAL A 246 11.03 -8.27 -37.79
N SER A 247 10.82 -7.05 -37.31
CA SER A 247 11.88 -6.19 -36.76
C SER A 247 11.47 -5.71 -35.37
N CYS A 248 12.35 -5.84 -34.40
CA CYS A 248 12.12 -5.44 -33.01
C CYS A 248 13.02 -4.25 -32.66
N TYR A 249 12.46 -3.26 -31.98
CA TYR A 249 13.10 -2.01 -31.60
C TYR A 249 12.98 -1.80 -30.10
N LYS A 250 13.97 -1.14 -29.49
CA LYS A 250 13.93 -0.80 -28.06
C LYS A 250 13.25 0.52 -27.73
N ASP A 251 12.81 1.29 -28.73
CA ASP A 251 12.15 2.57 -28.53
C ASP A 251 10.85 2.68 -29.35
N ALA A 252 9.87 3.41 -28.81
CA ALA A 252 8.56 3.60 -29.43
C ALA A 252 8.63 4.32 -30.78
N ALA A 253 9.67 5.13 -31.03
CA ALA A 253 9.89 5.79 -32.31
C ALA A 253 10.53 4.86 -33.35
N LYS A 254 10.87 3.62 -32.96
CA LYS A 254 11.43 2.56 -33.81
C LYS A 254 12.71 2.97 -34.52
N THR A 255 13.57 3.67 -33.79
CA THR A 255 14.85 4.18 -34.31
C THR A 255 16.03 3.28 -33.98
N GLN A 256 15.89 2.42 -32.97
CA GLN A 256 16.95 1.57 -32.42
C GLN A 256 16.58 0.10 -32.58
N LEU A 257 16.91 -0.44 -33.76
CA LEU A 257 16.70 -1.84 -34.10
C LEU A 257 17.60 -2.75 -33.24
N VAL A 258 16.99 -3.73 -32.56
CA VAL A 258 17.71 -4.66 -31.67
C VAL A 258 17.75 -6.08 -32.20
N CYS A 259 16.70 -6.58 -32.85
CA CYS A 259 16.75 -7.87 -33.53
C CYS A 259 15.84 -7.89 -34.76
N ARG A 260 16.14 -8.78 -35.70
CA ARG A 260 15.40 -8.89 -36.96
C ARG A 260 15.45 -10.29 -37.51
N GLY A 261 14.35 -10.71 -38.13
CA GLY A 261 14.27 -11.96 -38.88
C GLY A 261 13.38 -11.81 -40.11
N SER A 262 13.55 -12.72 -41.07
CA SER A 262 12.65 -12.79 -42.23
C SER A 262 12.47 -14.22 -42.73
N ARG A 263 11.33 -14.50 -43.34
CA ARG A 263 11.06 -15.77 -44.02
C ARG A 263 10.10 -15.58 -45.19
N THR A 264 10.11 -16.54 -46.11
CA THR A 264 9.04 -16.66 -47.11
C THR A 264 7.85 -17.42 -46.51
N GLY A 265 6.63 -16.92 -46.74
CA GLY A 265 5.41 -17.58 -46.26
C GLY A 265 5.24 -17.56 -44.72
N ASN A 266 4.31 -18.36 -44.19
CA ASN A 266 3.97 -18.43 -42.75
C ASN A 266 4.87 -19.45 -42.03
N GLY A 267 5.03 -19.31 -40.71
CA GLY A 267 5.74 -20.21 -39.80
C GLY A 267 6.76 -19.48 -38.92
N THR A 268 7.63 -20.21 -38.23
CA THR A 268 8.66 -19.65 -37.34
C THR A 268 9.67 -18.74 -38.06
N VAL A 269 9.78 -17.49 -37.62
CA VAL A 269 10.83 -16.54 -37.98
C VAL A 269 11.93 -16.63 -36.93
N GLN A 270 13.17 -16.84 -37.36
CA GLN A 270 14.35 -16.76 -36.48
C GLN A 270 14.82 -15.31 -36.45
N LEU A 271 14.92 -14.73 -35.25
CA LEU A 271 15.33 -13.36 -35.00
C LEU A 271 16.81 -13.35 -34.62
N LEU A 272 17.61 -12.65 -35.42
CA LEU A 272 19.03 -12.47 -35.17
C LEU A 272 19.27 -11.09 -34.58
N GLU A 273 20.25 -11.01 -33.68
CA GLU A 273 20.67 -9.73 -33.11
C GLU A 273 21.06 -8.74 -34.21
N GLN A 274 20.80 -7.47 -33.95
CA GLN A 274 21.19 -6.36 -34.80
C GLN A 274 21.94 -5.35 -33.93
N ASN A 275 22.92 -4.66 -34.52
CA ASN A 275 23.65 -3.58 -33.86
C ASN A 275 24.34 -3.98 -32.54
N ASN A 276 24.75 -5.24 -32.40
CA ASN A 276 25.36 -5.81 -31.19
C ASN A 276 24.45 -5.67 -29.94
N SER A 277 23.15 -5.85 -30.11
CA SER A 277 22.19 -5.77 -29.00
C SER A 277 22.25 -6.97 -28.05
N GLY A 278 22.83 -8.09 -28.47
CA GLY A 278 22.78 -9.36 -27.74
C GLY A 278 21.43 -10.09 -27.82
N LEU A 279 20.37 -9.42 -28.29
CA LEU A 279 19.01 -9.98 -28.31
C LEU A 279 18.79 -10.88 -29.52
N THR A 280 18.48 -12.15 -29.28
CA THR A 280 18.07 -13.12 -30.31
C THR A 280 16.73 -13.75 -29.93
N GLY A 281 16.12 -14.50 -30.85
CA GLY A 281 14.86 -15.15 -30.52
C GLY A 281 14.16 -15.81 -31.69
N SER A 282 12.88 -16.15 -31.48
CA SER A 282 12.00 -16.64 -32.52
C SER A 282 10.54 -16.25 -32.27
N VAL A 283 9.74 -16.28 -33.33
CA VAL A 283 8.29 -16.01 -33.29
C VAL A 283 7.59 -16.81 -34.38
N VAL A 284 6.38 -17.31 -34.11
CA VAL A 284 5.53 -17.95 -35.13
C VAL A 284 4.67 -16.92 -35.84
N LEU A 285 4.78 -16.86 -37.17
CA LEU A 285 4.09 -15.90 -38.02
C LEU A 285 2.95 -16.52 -38.84
N THR A 286 1.76 -15.93 -38.72
CA THR A 286 0.56 -16.15 -39.54
C THR A 286 0.14 -14.82 -40.18
N TYR A 287 0.85 -14.40 -41.22
CA TYR A 287 0.70 -13.07 -41.81
C TYR A 287 -0.67 -12.84 -42.45
N THR A 288 -1.26 -11.68 -42.14
CA THR A 288 -2.51 -11.16 -42.70
C THR A 288 -2.28 -9.79 -43.37
N SER A 289 -1.58 -8.89 -42.70
CA SER A 289 -1.20 -7.56 -43.18
C SER A 289 0.04 -7.05 -42.47
N ASP A 290 0.69 -6.04 -43.04
CA ASP A 290 1.70 -5.26 -42.32
C ASP A 290 1.11 -4.70 -41.01
N ASP A 291 1.95 -4.61 -39.99
CA ASP A 291 1.58 -4.07 -38.68
C ASP A 291 2.78 -3.32 -38.07
N ASP A 292 2.52 -2.11 -37.58
CA ASP A 292 3.49 -1.26 -36.91
C ASP A 292 2.98 -0.75 -35.56
N THR A 293 2.04 -1.45 -34.93
CA THR A 293 1.50 -1.10 -33.61
C THR A 293 1.80 -2.12 -32.52
N ILE A 294 2.39 -3.26 -32.89
CA ILE A 294 2.72 -4.36 -31.97
C ILE A 294 3.76 -3.93 -30.92
N VAL A 295 3.44 -4.19 -29.65
CA VAL A 295 4.32 -3.98 -28.48
C VAL A 295 4.33 -5.24 -27.64
N LEU A 296 5.54 -5.72 -27.33
CA LEU A 296 5.78 -6.82 -26.41
C LEU A 296 6.27 -6.28 -25.08
N LYS A 297 5.87 -6.91 -23.99
CA LYS A 297 6.50 -6.73 -22.67
C LYS A 297 7.11 -8.07 -22.28
N LEU A 298 8.45 -8.13 -22.24
CA LEU A 298 9.18 -9.37 -21.94
C LEU A 298 9.19 -9.63 -20.43
N PRO A 299 9.15 -10.88 -19.94
CA PRO A 299 9.31 -11.16 -18.52
C PRO A 299 10.73 -10.85 -18.08
N PHE A 300 10.88 -10.07 -17.00
CA PHE A 300 12.15 -9.87 -16.32
C PHE A 300 11.99 -10.34 -14.87
N PRO A 301 12.86 -11.26 -14.39
CA PRO A 301 12.82 -11.70 -13.01
C PRO A 301 13.14 -10.54 -12.08
N PHE A 302 12.61 -10.60 -10.86
CA PHE A 302 12.94 -9.60 -9.86
C PHE A 302 14.42 -9.72 -9.44
N ALA A 303 15.02 -8.60 -9.05
CA ALA A 303 16.36 -8.55 -8.49
C ALA A 303 16.36 -8.04 -7.05
N VAL A 304 17.43 -8.33 -6.31
CA VAL A 304 17.62 -7.77 -4.97
C VAL A 304 17.72 -6.24 -5.06
N GLY A 305 16.86 -5.54 -4.33
CA GLY A 305 16.74 -4.08 -4.38
C GLY A 305 15.46 -3.61 -5.06
N ASP A 306 14.80 -4.46 -5.87
CA ASP A 306 13.50 -4.13 -6.46
C ASP A 306 12.51 -3.74 -5.37
N ARG A 307 11.72 -2.72 -5.63
CA ARG A 307 10.89 -2.04 -4.63
C ARG A 307 9.50 -1.72 -5.15
N PHE A 308 8.52 -1.88 -4.27
CA PHE A 308 7.20 -1.32 -4.39
C PHE A 308 6.88 -0.41 -3.21
N THR A 309 6.08 0.62 -3.47
CA THR A 309 5.57 1.52 -2.43
C THR A 309 4.07 1.73 -2.56
N PHE A 310 3.38 1.88 -1.44
CA PHE A 310 1.99 2.31 -1.40
C PHE A 310 1.71 2.98 -0.07
N SER A 311 0.55 3.62 0.07
CA SER A 311 0.14 4.21 1.34
C SER A 311 -1.36 4.07 1.60
N THR A 312 -1.71 4.11 2.88
CA THR A 312 -3.11 4.14 3.33
C THR A 312 -3.40 5.44 4.06
N SER A 313 -4.53 6.07 3.73
CA SER A 313 -5.04 7.26 4.41
C SER A 313 -6.50 7.08 4.83
N ILE A 314 -6.91 7.69 5.93
CA ILE A 314 -8.29 7.62 6.44
C ILE A 314 -8.99 8.94 6.16
N THR A 315 -9.86 8.97 5.14
CA THR A 315 -10.55 10.21 4.72
C THR A 315 -11.84 10.48 5.49
N ASP A 316 -12.43 9.46 6.12
CA ASP A 316 -13.51 9.61 7.09
C ASP A 316 -13.33 8.65 8.26
N LYS A 317 -13.28 9.21 9.47
CA LYS A 317 -12.99 8.47 10.70
C LYS A 317 -14.27 8.02 11.38
N GLY A 318 -14.32 6.74 11.76
CA GLY A 318 -15.22 6.27 12.80
C GLY A 318 -14.54 6.40 14.15
N LEU A 319 -14.95 7.36 14.99
CA LEU A 319 -14.36 7.71 16.28
C LEU A 319 -14.11 6.49 17.18
N PHE A 320 -15.08 5.58 17.28
CA PHE A 320 -14.88 4.32 18.02
C PHE A 320 -13.86 3.42 17.32
N GLN A 321 -14.03 3.21 16.01
CA GLN A 321 -13.16 2.35 15.21
C GLN A 321 -11.70 2.83 15.27
N THR A 322 -11.44 4.09 14.92
CA THR A 322 -10.13 4.74 15.01
C THR A 322 -9.55 4.62 16.43
N PHE A 323 -10.33 4.96 17.47
CA PHE A 323 -9.83 4.89 18.84
C PHE A 323 -9.39 3.48 19.24
N PHE A 324 -10.17 2.45 18.92
CA PHE A 324 -9.81 1.08 19.31
C PHE A 324 -8.62 0.54 18.51
N VAL A 325 -8.55 0.85 17.22
CA VAL A 325 -7.44 0.46 16.36
C VAL A 325 -6.14 1.12 16.81
N GLU A 326 -6.14 2.44 17.02
CA GLU A 326 -4.93 3.18 17.41
C GLU A 326 -4.40 2.78 18.79
N ASN A 327 -5.28 2.49 19.74
CA ASN A 327 -4.88 2.27 21.13
C ASN A 327 -4.73 0.80 21.51
N TYR A 328 -5.36 -0.11 20.77
CA TYR A 328 -5.40 -1.54 21.11
C TYR A 328 -5.11 -2.47 19.93
N GLY A 329 -5.06 -1.97 18.69
CA GLY A 329 -4.87 -2.78 17.49
C GLY A 329 -6.02 -3.76 17.25
N VAL A 330 -7.25 -3.41 17.65
CA VAL A 330 -8.45 -4.22 17.46
C VAL A 330 -9.46 -3.42 16.65
N ALA A 331 -9.89 -4.00 15.54
CA ALA A 331 -11.04 -3.50 14.79
C ALA A 331 -12.33 -4.07 15.36
N LEU A 332 -13.38 -3.25 15.47
CA LEU A 332 -14.71 -3.73 15.82
C LEU A 332 -15.51 -4.02 14.54
N PRO A 333 -16.58 -4.83 14.63
CA PRO A 333 -17.57 -4.91 13.56
C PRO A 333 -18.06 -3.51 13.23
N SER A 334 -18.06 -3.16 11.96
CA SER A 334 -18.31 -1.81 11.52
C SER A 334 -19.21 -1.75 10.28
N ALA A 335 -19.89 -0.62 10.12
CA ALA A 335 -20.81 -0.38 9.01
C ALA A 335 -20.56 1.01 8.42
N GLU A 336 -21.12 1.23 7.22
CA GLU A 336 -21.15 2.55 6.58
C GLU A 336 -21.76 3.61 7.50
N SER A 337 -21.33 4.86 7.33
CA SER A 337 -21.89 5.99 8.05
C SER A 337 -23.42 6.05 7.91
N GLY A 338 -24.12 6.18 9.03
CA GLY A 338 -25.57 6.19 9.13
C GLY A 338 -26.22 4.79 9.20
N SER A 339 -25.43 3.72 9.07
CA SER A 339 -25.89 2.33 9.21
C SER A 339 -25.36 1.65 10.47
N GLU A 340 -24.51 2.33 11.25
CA GLU A 340 -23.99 1.82 12.51
C GLU A 340 -25.09 1.65 13.57
N THR A 341 -24.98 0.61 14.40
CA THR A 341 -25.95 0.38 15.50
C THR A 341 -25.51 0.98 16.83
N VAL A 342 -24.23 1.36 16.94
CA VAL A 342 -23.65 2.13 18.04
C VAL A 342 -23.53 3.59 17.58
N PRO A 343 -24.34 4.51 18.12
CA PRO A 343 -24.36 5.89 17.64
C PRO A 343 -23.02 6.61 17.84
N GLU A 344 -22.49 7.16 16.75
CA GLU A 344 -21.26 7.94 16.77
C GLU A 344 -21.36 9.18 17.70
N SER A 345 -22.57 9.70 17.86
CA SER A 345 -22.87 10.83 18.76
C SER A 345 -22.47 10.63 20.23
N TRP A 346 -22.20 9.39 20.65
CA TRP A 346 -21.70 9.10 21.99
C TRP A 346 -20.21 9.45 22.16
N ALA A 347 -19.47 9.60 21.06
CA ALA A 347 -18.05 9.94 21.02
C ALA A 347 -17.75 11.35 20.48
N THR A 348 -18.72 12.05 19.89
CA THR A 348 -18.61 13.44 19.40
C THR A 348 -18.71 14.48 20.51
#